data_AF-A0A293MBK6-F1
#
_entry.id   AF-A0A293MBK6-F1
#
_cell.length_a   1.000
_cell.length_b   1.000
_cell.length_c   1.000
_cell.angle_alpha   90.00
_cell.angle_beta   90.00
_cell.angle_gamma   90.00
#
_symmetry.space_group_name_H-M   'P 1'
#
loop_
_entity.id
_entity.type
_entity.pdbx_description
1 polymer ?
#
loop_
_entity_poly.entity_id
_entity_poly.type
_entity_poly.pdbx_seq_one_letter_code
_entity_poly.pdbx_strand_id
1 'polypeptide(L)'
;MERTLRVPHPAIGTDAPKDRCIWRHGKRRRPADNFTHYDSRFSMMDQEGNANNFFYSFDVGPAHIISLSSEFYFYLEYGWRQVATQYNWLVNDLKKANLPENRKQRPWIIVVAHRPMYCTFFIGRDCIDINSVMRT
;
A
#
# COMPACT_ATOMS: atom_id res chain seq x y z
N MET A 1 17.01 43.15 -14.40
CA MET A 1 17.56 41.81 -14.69
C MET A 1 17.09 40.88 -13.58
N GLU A 2 15.91 40.26 -13.76
CA GLU A 2 15.38 39.30 -12.79
C GLU A 2 16.14 37.98 -12.91
N ARG A 3 16.83 37.58 -11.84
CA ARG A 3 17.40 36.24 -11.73
C ARG A 3 16.26 35.29 -11.38
N THR A 4 15.81 34.51 -12.35
CA THR A 4 14.92 33.37 -12.14
C THR A 4 15.65 32.36 -11.24
N LEU A 5 15.25 32.28 -9.97
CA LEU A 5 15.65 31.21 -9.06
C LEU A 5 15.07 29.90 -9.62
N ARG A 6 15.90 29.12 -10.32
CA ARG A 6 15.57 27.72 -10.62
C ARG A 6 15.53 26.97 -9.29
N VAL A 7 14.32 26.67 -8.83
CA VAL A 7 14.11 25.72 -7.74
C VAL A 7 14.67 24.37 -8.23
N PRO A 8 15.69 23.80 -7.58
CA PRO A 8 16.17 22.48 -7.95
C PRO A 8 15.02 21.50 -7.75
N HIS A 9 14.57 20.86 -8.83
CA HIS A 9 13.69 19.71 -8.72
C HIS A 9 14.47 18.64 -7.96
N PRO A 10 13.98 18.13 -6.82
CA PRO A 10 14.60 16.99 -6.20
C PRO A 10 14.52 15.84 -7.20
N ALA A 11 15.66 15.41 -7.72
CA ALA A 11 15.76 14.11 -8.36
C ALA A 11 15.19 13.09 -7.37
N ILE A 12 14.33 12.18 -7.84
CA ILE A 12 13.85 11.06 -7.04
C ILE A 12 15.09 10.22 -6.71
N GLY A 13 15.70 10.52 -5.56
CA GLY A 13 16.91 9.87 -5.08
C GLY A 13 16.64 8.39 -4.82
N THR A 14 17.69 7.59 -4.88
CA THR A 14 17.69 6.19 -4.45
C THR A 14 17.27 6.00 -2.99
N ASP A 15 17.28 7.09 -2.21
CA ASP A 15 17.11 7.09 -0.76
C ASP A 15 15.69 7.48 -0.33
N ALA A 16 14.79 7.75 -1.28
CA ALA A 16 13.37 7.91 -0.99
C ALA A 16 12.72 6.52 -0.86
N PRO A 17 11.89 6.27 0.18
CA PRO A 17 11.10 5.04 0.28
C PRO A 17 10.28 4.86 -1.01
N LYS A 18 10.53 3.77 -1.73
CA LYS A 18 9.82 3.47 -2.98
C LYS A 18 8.64 2.59 -2.67
N ASP A 19 7.45 3.19 -2.61
CA ASP A 19 6.24 2.40 -2.49
C ASP A 19 5.95 1.60 -3.74
N ARG A 20 5.71 0.30 -3.54
CA ARG A 20 5.26 -0.61 -4.59
C ARG A 20 4.09 -1.39 -4.05
N CYS A 21 2.92 -1.21 -4.66
CA CYS A 21 1.78 -2.06 -4.35
C CYS A 21 1.93 -3.42 -5.03
N ILE A 22 1.47 -4.46 -4.35
CA ILE A 22 1.43 -5.81 -4.90
C ILE A 22 0.43 -5.90 -6.02
N TRP A 23 0.82 -6.61 -7.08
CA TRP A 23 0.03 -6.67 -8.28
C TRP A 23 0.22 -7.96 -9.09
N ARG A 24 -0.88 -8.52 -9.62
CA ARG A 24 -0.87 -9.74 -10.45
C ARG A 24 -1.36 -9.49 -11.90
N HIS A 25 -0.54 -9.85 -12.92
CA HIS A 25 -0.87 -9.71 -14.36
C HIS A 25 -1.76 -10.87 -14.82
N GLY A 26 -3.09 -10.66 -14.84
CA GLY A 26 -4.04 -11.48 -15.57
C GLY A 26 -4.73 -12.61 -14.79
N LYS A 27 -5.84 -13.12 -15.35
CA LYS A 27 -6.63 -14.25 -14.81
C LYS A 27 -6.08 -15.64 -15.21
N ARG A 28 -5.00 -15.71 -16.00
CA ARG A 28 -4.44 -16.99 -16.44
C ARG A 28 -3.64 -17.59 -15.29
N ARG A 29 -4.26 -18.51 -14.57
CA ARG A 29 -3.67 -19.26 -13.45
C ARG A 29 -2.44 -20.03 -13.94
N ARG A 30 -1.25 -19.45 -13.85
CA ARG A 30 -0.03 -20.25 -13.87
C ARG A 30 0.21 -20.75 -12.43
N PRO A 31 0.57 -22.02 -12.23
CA PRO A 31 0.88 -22.56 -10.89
C PRO A 31 1.94 -21.77 -10.11
N ALA A 32 2.70 -20.91 -10.78
CA ALA A 32 3.77 -20.07 -10.23
C ALA A 32 3.32 -18.66 -9.75
N ASP A 33 2.03 -18.31 -9.81
CA ASP A 33 1.54 -16.95 -9.50
C ASP A 33 1.10 -16.79 -8.02
N ASN A 34 1.97 -17.16 -7.07
CA ASN A 34 1.73 -17.08 -5.61
C ASN A 34 2.49 -15.91 -4.93
N PHE A 35 2.74 -14.82 -5.65
CA PHE A 35 3.48 -13.63 -5.20
C PHE A 35 4.95 -13.86 -4.75
N THR A 36 5.49 -15.08 -4.82
CA THR A 36 6.89 -15.39 -4.48
C THR A 36 7.91 -14.55 -5.26
N HIS A 37 7.63 -14.25 -6.53
CA HIS A 37 8.47 -13.36 -7.33
C HIS A 37 8.49 -11.92 -6.82
N TYR A 38 7.39 -11.44 -6.25
CA TYR A 38 7.33 -10.12 -5.69
C TYR A 38 8.07 -10.10 -4.35
N ASP A 39 7.79 -11.07 -3.49
CA ASP A 39 8.41 -11.20 -2.17
C ASP A 39 9.93 -11.40 -2.22
N SER A 40 10.43 -12.08 -3.25
CA SER A 40 11.88 -12.31 -3.44
C SER A 40 12.64 -11.16 -4.07
N ARG A 41 11.97 -10.20 -4.73
CA ARG A 41 12.62 -9.13 -5.50
C ARG A 41 12.53 -7.76 -4.85
N PHE A 42 11.56 -7.59 -3.97
CA PHE A 42 11.33 -6.34 -3.27
C PHE A 42 11.53 -6.58 -1.77
N SER A 43 12.05 -5.56 -1.10
CA SER A 43 12.21 -5.56 0.35
C SER A 43 11.68 -4.23 0.83
N MET A 44 10.45 -4.26 1.33
CA MET A 44 9.81 -3.12 1.97
C MET A 44 9.97 -3.26 3.47
N MET A 45 10.54 -2.23 4.08
CA MET A 45 10.80 -2.17 5.50
C MET A 45 9.78 -1.21 6.11
N ASP A 46 9.16 -1.61 7.21
CA ASP A 46 8.42 -0.68 8.04
C ASP A 46 9.39 0.24 8.82
N GLN A 47 8.82 1.21 9.55
CA GLN A 47 9.61 2.13 10.38
C GLN A 47 10.38 1.44 11.52
N GLU A 48 9.93 0.24 11.90
CA GLU A 48 10.46 -0.55 13.01
C GLU A 48 11.58 -1.50 12.54
N GLY A 49 11.87 -1.51 11.23
CA GLY A 49 12.90 -2.33 10.61
C GLY A 49 12.45 -3.77 10.32
N ASN A 50 11.14 -4.06 10.40
CA ASN A 50 10.61 -5.35 9.98
C ASN A 50 10.37 -5.35 8.47
N ALA A 51 10.81 -6.42 7.82
CA ALA A 51 10.51 -6.65 6.42
C ALA A 51 9.09 -7.20 6.27
N ASN A 52 8.21 -6.44 5.62
CA ASN A 52 6.93 -6.95 5.16
C ASN A 52 6.60 -6.34 3.81
N ASN A 53 6.68 -7.18 2.78
CA ASN A 53 6.46 -6.77 1.41
C ASN A 53 4.97 -6.53 1.07
N PHE A 54 4.06 -7.05 1.89
CA PHE A 54 2.63 -7.06 1.61
C PHE A 54 1.87 -5.87 2.18
N PHE A 55 2.22 -5.46 3.39
CA PHE A 55 1.64 -4.29 4.02
C PHE A 55 2.62 -3.73 5.03
N TYR A 56 2.78 -2.41 5.01
CA TYR A 56 3.72 -1.68 5.84
C TYR A 56 3.31 -0.20 5.88
N SER A 57 3.86 0.54 6.82
CA SER A 57 3.66 1.98 6.95
C SER A 57 4.99 2.67 7.16
N PHE A 58 5.07 3.92 6.73
CA PHE A 58 6.23 4.78 6.93
C PHE A 58 5.86 6.25 6.89
N ASP A 59 6.70 7.07 7.51
CA ASP A 59 6.51 8.50 7.58
C ASP A 59 7.42 9.23 6.60
N VAL A 60 6.84 10.18 5.87
CA VAL A 60 7.58 11.14 5.06
C VAL A 60 7.03 12.54 5.32
N GLY A 61 7.83 13.38 5.96
CA GLY A 61 7.43 14.74 6.30
C GLY A 61 6.11 14.78 7.11
N PRO A 62 5.10 15.57 6.74
CA PRO A 62 3.84 15.67 7.46
C PRO A 62 2.86 14.52 7.16
N ALA A 63 3.27 13.50 6.41
CA ALA A 63 2.43 12.39 6.00
C ALA A 63 2.88 11.06 6.63
N HIS A 64 1.88 10.32 7.10
CA HIS A 64 1.97 8.90 7.45
C HIS A 64 1.35 8.10 6.30
N ILE A 65 2.16 7.30 5.61
CA ILE A 65 1.77 6.55 4.42
C ILE A 65 1.61 5.08 4.81
N ILE A 66 0.48 4.50 4.43
CA ILE A 66 0.12 3.10 4.70
C ILE A 66 -0.04 2.40 3.36
N SER A 67 0.77 1.37 3.11
CA SER A 67 0.65 0.49 1.95
C SER A 67 -0.13 -0.76 2.35
N LEU A 68 -1.25 -1.03 1.68
CA LEU A 68 -2.11 -2.20 1.91
C LEU A 68 -2.08 -3.18 0.73
N SER A 69 -2.04 -4.48 1.03
CA SER A 69 -2.31 -5.52 0.03
C SER A 69 -3.82 -5.67 -0.15
N SER A 70 -4.35 -5.02 -1.18
CA SER A 70 -5.72 -5.24 -1.64
C SER A 70 -5.95 -6.64 -2.22
N GLU A 71 -4.89 -7.33 -2.67
CA GLU A 71 -5.01 -8.65 -3.30
C GLU A 71 -5.48 -9.71 -2.30
N PHE A 72 -5.19 -9.55 -1.00
CA PHE A 72 -5.67 -10.49 0.04
C PHE A 72 -7.20 -10.58 0.09
N TYR A 73 -7.92 -9.49 -0.22
CA TYR A 73 -9.38 -9.46 -0.24
C TYR A 73 -9.97 -10.00 -1.55
N PHE A 74 -9.15 -10.19 -2.58
CA PHE A 74 -9.57 -10.73 -3.88
C PHE A 74 -9.24 -12.23 -4.05
N TYR A 75 -8.33 -12.79 -3.24
CA TYR A 75 -7.96 -14.20 -3.29
C TYR A 75 -8.11 -14.90 -1.94
N LEU A 76 -9.34 -14.90 -1.43
CA LEU A 76 -9.71 -15.57 -0.18
C LEU A 76 -9.51 -17.09 -0.22
N GLU A 77 -9.34 -17.68 -1.40
CA GLU A 77 -8.98 -19.09 -1.60
C GLU A 77 -7.64 -19.47 -0.93
N TYR A 78 -6.72 -18.51 -0.75
CA TYR A 78 -5.47 -18.72 0.01
C TYR A 78 -5.67 -18.61 1.53
N GLY A 79 -6.91 -18.43 2.00
CA GLY A 79 -7.29 -18.42 3.41
C GLY A 79 -7.40 -17.04 4.03
N TRP A 80 -8.19 -16.96 5.10
CA TRP A 80 -8.53 -15.72 5.82
C TRP A 80 -7.44 -15.21 6.78
N ARG A 81 -6.43 -16.05 7.08
CA ARG A 81 -5.40 -15.70 8.07
C ARG A 81 -4.66 -14.42 7.71
N GLN A 82 -4.25 -14.29 6.45
CA GLN A 82 -3.54 -13.12 5.95
C GLN A 82 -4.39 -11.84 5.95
N VAL A 83 -5.69 -11.96 5.68
CA VAL A 83 -6.65 -10.85 5.82
C VAL A 83 -6.74 -10.40 7.28
N ALA A 84 -6.92 -11.34 8.20
CA ALA A 84 -7.00 -11.04 9.64
C ALA A 84 -5.69 -10.43 10.19
N THR A 85 -4.53 -10.94 9.76
CA THR A 85 -3.23 -10.40 10.13
C THR A 85 -3.07 -8.95 9.66
N GLN A 86 -3.36 -8.67 8.39
CA GLN A 86 -3.30 -7.31 7.85
C GLN A 86 -4.28 -6.37 8.56
N TYR A 87 -5.51 -6.84 8.83
CA TYR A 87 -6.52 -6.05 9.55
C TYR A 87 -6.07 -5.69 10.96
N ASN A 88 -5.60 -6.67 11.75
CA ASN A 88 -5.15 -6.43 13.12
C ASN A 88 -3.92 -5.51 13.16
N TRP A 89 -3.00 -5.67 12.21
CA TRP A 89 -1.86 -4.76 12.04
C TRP A 89 -2.34 -3.33 11.75
N LEU A 90 -3.23 -3.15 10.77
CA LEU A 90 -3.75 -1.83 10.37
C LEU A 90 -4.46 -1.11 11.53
N VAL A 91 -5.24 -1.83 12.33
CA VAL A 91 -5.90 -1.26 13.52
C VAL A 91 -4.87 -0.73 14.52
N ASN A 92 -3.77 -1.45 14.74
CA ASN A 92 -2.74 -1.03 15.67
C ASN A 92 -1.92 0.15 15.12
N ASP A 93 -1.60 0.12 13.83
CA ASP A 93 -0.91 1.19 13.12
C ASP A 93 -1.71 2.50 13.16
N LEU A 94 -3.01 2.45 12.81
CA LEU A 94 -3.90 3.61 12.89
C LEU A 94 -4.09 4.14 14.31
N LYS A 95 -4.14 3.27 15.33
CA LYS A 95 -4.18 3.72 16.73
C LYS A 95 -2.94 4.54 17.09
N LYS A 96 -1.75 4.11 16.67
CA LYS A 96 -0.50 4.86 16.87
C LYS A 96 -0.52 6.16 16.07
N ALA A 97 -0.88 6.12 14.78
CA ALA A 97 -0.91 7.30 13.91
C ALA A 97 -1.94 8.36 14.38
N ASN A 98 -3.02 7.92 15.03
CA ASN A 98 -4.08 8.80 15.53
C ASN A 98 -3.83 9.40 16.93
N LEU A 99 -2.71 9.06 17.59
CA LEU A 99 -2.33 9.71 18.84
C LEU A 99 -2.18 11.24 18.63
N PRO A 100 -2.65 12.08 19.58
CA PRO A 100 -2.65 13.54 19.42
C PRO A 100 -1.29 14.13 19.02
N GLU A 101 -0.21 13.62 19.61
CA GLU A 101 1.18 13.99 19.35
C GLU A 101 1.64 13.64 17.93
N ASN A 102 1.17 12.52 17.39
CA ASN A 102 1.50 12.05 16.05
C ASN A 102 0.68 12.80 15.00
N ARG A 103 -0.63 13.01 15.24
CA ARG A 103 -1.49 13.82 14.37
C ARG A 103 -1.07 15.28 14.29
N LYS A 104 -0.51 15.84 15.37
CA LYS A 104 0.05 17.20 15.38
C LYS A 104 1.28 17.34 14.47
N GLN A 105 2.13 16.31 14.44
CA GLN A 105 3.32 16.29 13.58
C GLN A 105 2.99 15.86 12.15
N ARG A 106 2.04 14.93 12.01
CA ARG A 106 1.65 14.28 10.75
C ARG A 106 0.14 14.32 10.56
N PRO A 107 -0.40 15.46 10.09
CA PRO A 107 -1.83 15.63 9.90
C PRO A 107 -2.37 14.83 8.72
N TRP A 108 -1.53 14.27 7.84
CA TRP A 108 -1.96 13.47 6.70
C TRP A 108 -1.76 11.98 6.97
N ILE A 109 -2.83 11.20 6.88
CA ILE A 109 -2.78 9.74 6.80
C ILE A 109 -3.23 9.37 5.39
N ILE A 110 -2.35 8.74 4.63
CA ILE A 110 -2.58 8.37 3.24
C ILE A 110 -2.51 6.86 3.11
N VAL A 111 -3.56 6.26 2.59
CA VAL A 111 -3.61 4.81 2.32
C VAL A 111 -3.42 4.59 0.83
N VAL A 112 -2.50 3.70 0.48
CA VAL A 112 -2.21 3.29 -0.89
C VAL A 112 -2.53 1.81 -1.02
N ALA A 113 -3.33 1.47 -2.03
CA ALA A 113 -3.70 0.10 -2.33
C ALA A 113 -3.80 -0.07 -3.86
N HIS A 114 -3.58 -1.28 -4.35
CA HIS A 114 -3.63 -1.54 -5.79
C HIS A 114 -5.06 -1.55 -6.34
N ARG A 115 -5.97 -2.31 -5.72
CA ARG A 115 -7.36 -2.40 -6.16
C ARG A 115 -8.19 -1.27 -5.52
N PRO A 116 -9.06 -0.61 -6.28
CA PRO A 116 -9.83 0.51 -5.75
C PRO A 116 -11.02 0.03 -4.90
N MET A 117 -11.17 0.63 -3.72
CA MET A 117 -12.35 0.49 -2.85
C MET A 117 -13.62 1.02 -3.53
N TYR A 118 -13.52 2.18 -4.19
CA TYR A 118 -14.63 2.78 -4.92
C TYR A 118 -14.33 2.80 -6.42
N CYS A 119 -15.26 2.34 -7.24
CA CYS A 119 -15.13 2.40 -8.69
C CYS A 119 -16.48 2.72 -9.34
N THR A 120 -16.49 3.71 -10.23
CA THR A 120 -17.70 4.19 -10.93
C THR A 120 -17.76 3.73 -12.39
N PHE A 121 -16.69 3.11 -12.90
CA PHE A 121 -16.57 2.70 -14.29
C PHE A 121 -16.42 1.18 -14.40
N PHE A 122 -17.36 0.55 -15.12
CA PHE A 122 -17.41 -0.91 -15.27
C PHE A 122 -16.39 -1.48 -16.27
N ILE A 123 -15.51 -0.66 -16.83
CA ILE A 123 -14.55 -1.09 -17.85
C ILE A 123 -13.16 -1.23 -17.21
N GLY A 124 -12.92 -2.40 -16.61
CA GLY A 124 -11.63 -2.77 -16.05
C GLY A 124 -11.76 -4.00 -15.16
N ARG A 125 -10.87 -4.99 -15.33
CA ARG A 125 -10.95 -6.30 -14.62
C ARG A 125 -10.98 -6.20 -13.09
N ASP A 126 -10.56 -5.07 -12.54
CA ASP A 126 -10.44 -4.78 -11.12
C ASP A 126 -11.73 -4.15 -10.54
N CYS A 127 -12.63 -3.67 -11.41
CA CYS A 127 -13.89 -3.02 -11.05
C CYS A 127 -15.14 -3.86 -11.35
N ILE A 128 -14.99 -5.00 -12.05
CA ILE A 128 -16.13 -5.84 -12.51
C ILE A 128 -16.81 -6.58 -11.36
N ASP A 129 -16.09 -6.94 -10.29
CA ASP A 129 -16.67 -7.67 -9.17
C ASP A 129 -17.32 -6.69 -8.18
N ILE A 130 -18.63 -6.48 -8.34
CA ILE A 130 -19.43 -5.60 -7.49
C ILE A 130 -19.56 -6.14 -6.06
N ASN A 131 -19.35 -7.44 -5.86
CA ASN A 131 -19.47 -8.12 -4.57
C ASN A 131 -18.11 -8.44 -3.94
N SER A 132 -17.05 -7.73 -4.34
CA SER A 132 -15.75 -7.88 -3.69
C SER A 132 -15.87 -7.56 -2.20
N VAL A 133 -15.28 -8.40 -1.34
CA VAL A 133 -15.24 -8.22 0.12
C VAL A 133 -14.58 -6.91 0.53
N MET A 134 -13.78 -6.29 -0.35
CA MET A 134 -13.22 -4.97 -0.09
C MET A 134 -14.25 -3.83 -0.19
N ARG A 135 -15.40 -4.07 -0.85
CA ARG A 135 -16.46 -3.08 -1.11
C ARG A 135 -17.74 -3.31 -0.31
N THR A 136 -17.77 -4.36 0.50
CA THR A 136 -18.93 -4.80 1.30
C THR A 136 -18.58 -4.77 2.78
#